data_AF-A0A139PJB9-F1
#
_entry.id   AF-A0A139PJB9-F1
#
_cell.length_a   1.000
_cell.length_b   1.000
_cell.length_c   1.000
_cell.angle_alpha   90.00
_cell.angle_beta   90.00
_cell.angle_gamma   90.00
#
_symmetry.space_group_name_H-M   'P 1'
#
loop_
_entity.id
_entity.type
_entity.pdbx_description
1 polymer ?
#
loop_
_entity_poly.entity_id
_entity_poly.type
_entity_poly.pdbx_seq_one_letter_code
_entity_poly.pdbx_strand_id
1 'polypeptide(L)'
;MLEAQNAAGVEMLDEEGEVSSDDILFEEAVLFYNPAKSTVNAEDYLTVIPYLPKKGFSREFLAYFALFLKDTAEVGLDALMDFLEDPEAEEFVMEWNQEVFEEGKVGLEEGEFYPYPRY
;
A
#
# COMPACT_ATOMS: atom_id res chain seq x y z
N MET A 1 -2.77 2.46 6.74
CA MET A 1 -3.53 3.53 7.41
C MET A 1 -2.60 4.68 7.62
N LEU A 2 -2.97 5.84 7.09
CA LEU A 2 -2.30 7.11 7.27
C LEU A 2 -3.26 8.06 7.96
N GLU A 3 -2.75 8.89 8.85
CA GLU A 3 -3.52 9.88 9.60
C GLU A 3 -2.88 11.25 9.39
N ALA A 4 -3.68 12.25 8.99
CA ALA A 4 -3.19 13.60 8.77
C ALA A 4 -4.18 14.64 9.33
N GLN A 5 -3.63 15.68 9.96
CA GLN A 5 -4.44 16.78 10.49
C GLN A 5 -4.76 17.78 9.38
N ASN A 6 -6.04 18.08 9.17
CA ASN A 6 -6.46 19.09 8.19
C ASN A 6 -6.56 20.48 8.84
N ALA A 7 -5.41 21.03 9.25
CA ALA A 7 -5.38 22.29 10.00
C ALA A 7 -5.92 23.50 9.20
N ALA A 8 -5.82 23.46 7.87
CA ALA A 8 -6.32 24.50 6.98
C ALA A 8 -7.83 24.37 6.70
N GLY A 9 -8.47 23.25 7.08
CA GLY A 9 -9.88 22.99 6.81
C GLY A 9 -10.17 22.90 5.30
N VAL A 10 -9.25 22.29 4.54
CA VAL A 10 -9.41 22.05 3.10
C VAL A 10 -10.67 21.22 2.88
N GLU A 11 -11.60 21.71 2.06
CA GLU A 11 -12.78 20.96 1.66
C GLU A 11 -12.38 19.91 0.62
N MET A 12 -12.60 18.63 0.96
CA MET A 12 -12.24 17.48 0.15
C MET A 12 -13.48 16.65 -0.14
N LEU A 13 -13.44 15.89 -1.24
CA LEU A 13 -14.48 14.95 -1.64
C LEU A 13 -13.90 13.54 -1.57
N ASP A 14 -14.59 12.61 -0.94
CA ASP A 14 -14.22 11.19 -0.98
C ASP A 14 -14.81 10.45 -2.20
N GLU A 15 -14.49 9.15 -2.34
CA GLU A 15 -15.00 8.30 -3.42
C GLU A 15 -16.52 8.10 -3.40
N GLU A 16 -17.18 8.29 -2.27
CA GLU A 16 -18.64 8.23 -2.14
C GLU A 16 -19.31 9.58 -2.48
N GLY A 17 -18.51 10.63 -2.68
CA GLY A 17 -18.96 11.98 -3.00
C GLY A 17 -19.30 12.81 -1.76
N GLU A 18 -18.90 12.37 -0.58
CA GLU A 18 -19.10 13.09 0.67
C GLU A 18 -18.05 14.20 0.79
N VAL A 19 -18.50 15.40 1.15
CA VAL A 19 -17.61 16.56 1.34
C VAL A 19 -17.28 16.70 2.82
N SER A 20 -15.99 16.76 3.15
CA SER A 20 -15.51 16.99 4.51
C SER A 20 -14.32 17.94 4.56
N SER A 21 -14.15 18.59 5.71
CA SER A 21 -12.98 19.39 6.08
C SER A 21 -12.36 18.92 7.40
N ASP A 22 -12.74 17.73 7.86
CA ASP A 22 -12.19 17.10 9.06
C ASP A 22 -10.77 16.55 8.81
N ASP A 23 -10.15 16.04 9.88
CA ASP A 23 -8.89 15.29 9.80
C ASP A 23 -9.05 14.03 8.94
N ILE A 24 -7.98 13.67 8.23
CA ILE A 24 -8.00 12.59 7.25
C ILE A 24 -7.57 11.28 7.92
N LEU A 25 -8.38 10.25 7.71
CA LEU A 25 -8.03 8.84 7.92
C LEU A 25 -8.01 8.15 6.57
N PHE A 26 -6.82 7.90 6.01
CA PHE A 26 -6.67 7.25 4.72
C PHE A 26 -6.33 5.77 4.90
N GLU A 27 -7.20 4.90 4.41
CA GLU A 27 -7.04 3.45 4.49
C GLU A 27 -6.75 2.86 3.11
N GLU A 28 -5.80 1.93 3.09
CA GLU A 28 -5.38 1.27 1.87
C GLU A 28 -4.87 -0.13 2.21
N ALA A 29 -4.98 -1.07 1.27
CA ALA A 29 -4.74 -2.48 1.49
C ALA A 29 -3.78 -3.08 0.46
N VAL A 30 -2.97 -4.03 0.95
CA VAL A 30 -2.12 -4.89 0.11
C VAL A 30 -2.60 -6.33 0.24
N LEU A 31 -2.79 -7.01 -0.89
CA LEU A 31 -3.30 -8.38 -0.89
C LEU A 31 -2.23 -9.41 -1.24
N PHE A 32 -2.03 -10.38 -0.34
CA PHE A 32 -1.38 -11.64 -0.68
C PHE A 32 -2.42 -12.70 -1.10
N TYR A 33 -2.32 -13.23 -2.32
CA TYR A 33 -3.33 -14.13 -2.85
C TYR A 33 -2.77 -15.43 -3.44
N ASN A 34 -3.65 -16.44 -3.53
CA ASN A 34 -3.33 -17.71 -4.17
C ASN A 34 -3.68 -17.64 -5.66
N PRO A 35 -2.72 -17.60 -6.59
CA PRO A 35 -3.02 -17.46 -8.01
C PRO A 35 -3.78 -18.67 -8.60
N ALA A 36 -3.78 -19.82 -7.92
CA ALA A 36 -4.49 -21.02 -8.36
C ALA A 36 -5.91 -21.17 -7.79
N LYS A 37 -6.31 -20.32 -6.83
CA LYS A 37 -7.58 -20.48 -6.09
C LYS A 37 -8.38 -19.19 -5.90
N SER A 38 -7.72 -18.03 -5.95
CA SER A 38 -8.33 -16.74 -5.68
C SER A 38 -8.68 -16.05 -7.01
N THR A 39 -9.86 -15.45 -7.07
CA THR A 39 -10.19 -14.43 -8.06
C THR A 39 -10.00 -13.08 -7.38
N VAL A 40 -9.18 -12.21 -7.98
CA VAL A 40 -8.79 -10.92 -7.40
C VAL A 40 -9.14 -9.82 -8.39
N ASN A 41 -9.81 -8.77 -7.89
CA ASN A 41 -9.86 -7.49 -8.58
C ASN A 41 -8.67 -6.67 -8.08
N ALA A 42 -7.74 -6.33 -8.98
CA ALA A 42 -6.50 -5.66 -8.59
C ALA A 42 -6.70 -4.17 -8.31
N GLU A 43 -7.76 -3.56 -8.83
CA GLU A 43 -8.06 -2.13 -8.66
C GLU A 43 -8.54 -1.80 -7.24
N ASP A 44 -8.98 -2.80 -6.47
CA ASP A 44 -9.45 -2.62 -5.08
C ASP A 44 -8.30 -2.58 -4.05
N TYR A 45 -7.04 -2.60 -4.49
CA TYR A 45 -5.86 -2.70 -3.62
C TYR A 45 -4.70 -1.89 -4.19
N LEU A 46 -3.91 -1.27 -3.32
CA LEU A 46 -2.62 -0.65 -3.67
C LEU A 46 -1.68 -1.58 -4.44
N THR A 47 -1.61 -2.85 -4.03
CA THR A 47 -0.92 -3.88 -4.81
C THR A 47 -1.42 -5.28 -4.45
N VAL A 48 -1.31 -6.20 -5.41
CA VAL A 48 -1.67 -7.60 -5.26
C VAL A 48 -0.46 -8.49 -5.58
N ILE A 49 -0.04 -9.28 -4.60
CA ILE A 49 1.19 -10.07 -4.68
C ILE A 49 0.85 -11.57 -4.57
N PRO A 50 1.10 -12.37 -5.61
CA PRO A 50 0.82 -13.80 -5.57
C PRO A 50 1.84 -14.54 -4.70
N TYR A 51 1.38 -15.35 -3.76
CA TYR A 51 2.25 -16.23 -2.98
C TYR A 51 2.41 -17.60 -3.64
N LEU A 52 3.49 -18.33 -3.29
CA LEU A 52 3.69 -19.70 -3.78
C LEU A 52 2.71 -20.67 -3.07
N PRO A 53 1.75 -21.33 -3.75
CA PRO A 53 0.62 -22.00 -3.10
C PRO A 53 0.95 -23.07 -2.04
N LYS A 54 2.16 -23.64 -2.07
CA LYS A 54 2.65 -24.62 -1.08
C LYS A 54 3.76 -24.09 -0.18
N LYS A 55 4.54 -23.12 -0.64
CA LYS A 55 5.74 -22.61 0.05
C LYS A 55 5.50 -21.28 0.77
N GLY A 56 4.49 -20.52 0.36
CA GLY A 56 4.25 -19.15 0.81
C GLY A 56 5.37 -18.22 0.36
N PHE A 57 5.91 -17.45 1.30
CA PHE A 57 6.98 -16.48 1.06
C PHE A 57 8.24 -16.82 1.85
N SER A 58 9.39 -16.37 1.37
CA SER A 58 10.61 -16.42 2.16
C SER A 58 10.59 -15.39 3.28
N ARG A 59 11.33 -15.65 4.36
CA ARG A 59 11.55 -14.71 5.46
C ARG A 59 12.18 -13.42 4.93
N GLU A 60 13.14 -13.54 4.02
CA GLU A 60 13.85 -12.41 3.42
C GLU A 60 12.92 -11.56 2.56
N PHE A 61 12.04 -12.17 1.77
CA PHE A 61 10.99 -11.45 1.05
C PHE A 61 10.05 -10.70 2.00
N LEU A 62 9.57 -11.36 3.07
CA LEU A 62 8.66 -10.71 4.03
C LEU A 62 9.31 -9.54 4.77
N ALA A 63 10.59 -9.67 5.12
CA ALA A 63 11.36 -8.59 5.74
C ALA A 63 11.53 -7.40 4.77
N TYR A 64 11.90 -7.70 3.52
CA TYR A 64 11.99 -6.68 2.47
C TYR A 64 10.65 -5.99 2.22
N PHE A 65 9.57 -6.77 2.08
CA PHE A 65 8.21 -6.24 1.89
C PHE A 65 7.80 -5.30 3.03
N ALA A 66 8.06 -5.67 4.29
CA ALA A 66 7.72 -4.83 5.43
C ALA A 66 8.48 -3.49 5.42
N LEU A 67 9.76 -3.50 5.02
CA LEU A 67 10.55 -2.28 4.85
C LEU A 67 10.01 -1.43 3.70
N PHE A 68 9.77 -2.04 2.55
CA PHE A 68 9.24 -1.31 1.39
C PHE A 68 7.85 -0.71 1.66
N LEU A 69 6.98 -1.44 2.35
CA LEU A 69 5.65 -0.94 2.74
C LEU A 69 5.76 0.24 3.72
N LYS A 70 6.69 0.18 4.67
CA LYS A 70 6.99 1.30 5.56
C LYS A 70 7.44 2.53 4.77
N ASP A 71 8.41 2.37 3.87
CA ASP A 71 8.94 3.49 3.10
C ASP A 71 7.86 4.07 2.15
N THR A 72 7.04 3.22 1.55
CA THR A 72 5.86 3.64 0.76
C THR A 72 4.86 4.42 1.61
N ALA A 73 4.62 4.00 2.85
CA ALA A 73 3.73 4.70 3.77
C ALA A 73 4.29 6.06 4.22
N GLU A 74 5.60 6.17 4.41
CA GLU A 74 6.27 7.45 4.71
C GLU A 74 6.13 8.43 3.53
N VAL A 75 6.41 7.97 2.30
CA VAL A 75 6.22 8.79 1.09
C VAL A 75 4.75 9.17 0.89
N GLY A 76 3.83 8.23 1.12
CA GLY A 76 2.39 8.50 1.01
C GLY A 76 1.90 9.52 2.05
N LEU A 77 2.46 9.50 3.26
CA LEU A 77 2.13 10.50 4.29
C LEU A 77 2.66 11.88 3.89
N ASP A 78 3.91 11.96 3.42
CA ASP A 78 4.48 13.23 2.97
C ASP A 78 3.65 13.83 1.81
N ALA A 79 3.28 13.00 0.83
CA ALA A 79 2.42 13.42 -0.27
C ALA A 79 1.00 13.85 0.18
N LEU A 80 0.45 13.22 1.21
CA LEU A 80 -0.85 13.62 1.79
C LEU A 80 -0.74 14.99 2.48
N MET A 81 0.36 15.24 3.19
CA MET A 81 0.61 16.54 3.81
C MET A 81 0.82 17.62 2.75
N ASP A 82 1.56 17.33 1.68
CA ASP A 82 1.76 18.25 0.55
C ASP A 82 0.41 18.59 -0.12
N PHE A 83 -0.46 17.60 -0.33
CA PHE A 83 -1.82 17.80 -0.86
C PHE A 83 -2.66 18.74 0.02
N LEU A 84 -2.55 18.63 1.34
CA LEU A 84 -3.27 19.51 2.28
C LEU A 84 -2.72 20.94 2.32
N GLU A 85 -1.44 21.13 1.97
CA GLU A 85 -0.79 22.44 1.98
C GLU A 85 -0.87 23.17 0.63
N ASP A 86 -1.07 22.43 -0.47
CA ASP A 86 -1.13 22.97 -1.83
C ASP A 86 -2.58 23.17 -2.31
N PRO A 87 -3.09 24.42 -2.38
CA PRO A 87 -4.44 24.70 -2.87
C PRO A 87 -4.63 24.44 -4.37
N GLU A 88 -3.54 24.20 -5.12
CA GLU A 88 -3.60 23.80 -6.54
C GLU A 88 -3.65 22.27 -6.72
N ALA A 89 -3.47 21.49 -5.65
CA ALA A 89 -3.54 20.04 -5.72
C ALA A 89 -5.00 19.57 -5.94
N GLU A 90 -5.22 18.79 -7.00
CA GLU A 90 -6.56 18.35 -7.41
C GLU A 90 -6.98 17.04 -6.73
N GLU A 91 -6.05 16.11 -6.55
CA GLU A 91 -6.30 14.80 -5.95
C GLU A 91 -5.06 14.27 -5.21
N PHE A 92 -5.30 13.40 -4.23
CA PHE A 92 -4.28 12.60 -3.58
C PHE A 92 -4.55 11.13 -3.83
N VAL A 93 -3.54 10.40 -4.29
CA VAL A 93 -3.57 8.95 -4.47
C VAL A 93 -2.29 8.35 -3.92
N MET A 94 -2.40 7.26 -3.16
CA MET A 94 -1.24 6.51 -2.70
C MET A 94 -0.72 5.61 -3.81
N GLU A 95 0.55 5.79 -4.20
CA GLU A 95 1.14 5.04 -5.31
C GLU A 95 2.06 3.91 -4.83
N TRP A 96 1.93 2.73 -5.46
CA TRP A 96 2.89 1.65 -5.30
C TRP A 96 3.91 1.68 -6.43
N ASN A 97 5.16 2.01 -6.12
CA ASN A 97 6.22 2.00 -7.12
C ASN A 97 6.67 0.56 -7.46
N GLN A 98 6.00 -0.04 -8.44
CA GLN A 98 6.27 -1.41 -8.85
C GLN A 98 7.69 -1.60 -9.38
N GLU A 99 8.25 -0.61 -10.07
CA GLU A 99 9.62 -0.71 -10.62
C GLU A 99 10.66 -0.81 -9.51
N VAL A 100 10.59 0.10 -8.52
CA VAL A 100 11.50 0.08 -7.35
C VAL A 100 11.27 -1.17 -6.51
N PHE A 101 10.03 -1.64 -6.39
CA PHE A 101 9.73 -2.89 -5.70
C PHE A 101 10.36 -4.11 -6.39
N GLU A 102 10.26 -4.20 -7.72
CA GLU A 102 10.88 -5.28 -8.48
C GLU A 102 12.42 -5.20 -8.44
N GLU A 103 13.00 -4.00 -8.54
CA GLU A 103 14.43 -3.79 -8.44
C GLU A 103 14.98 -4.19 -7.06
N GLY A 104 14.30 -3.80 -5.98
CA GLY A 104 14.74 -4.14 -4.62
C GLY A 104 14.66 -5.64 -4.30
N LYS A 105 13.91 -6.43 -5.08
CA LYS A 105 13.96 -7.89 -5.01
C LYS A 105 15.17 -8.50 -5.69
N VAL A 106 15.78 -7.81 -6.66
CA VAL A 106 16.94 -8.31 -7.40
C VAL A 106 18.13 -8.42 -6.44
N GLY A 107 18.48 -9.66 -6.09
CA GLY A 107 19.58 -9.95 -5.16
C GLY A 107 19.14 -10.41 -3.77
N LEU A 108 17.83 -10.55 -3.52
CA LEU A 108 17.35 -11.26 -2.32
C LEU A 108 17.72 -12.74 -2.39
N GLU A 109 18.64 -13.16 -1.54
CA GLU A 109 18.96 -14.58 -1.35
C GLU A 109 17.88 -15.22 -0.45
N GLU A 110 16.89 -15.85 -1.08
CA GLU A 110 15.77 -16.48 -0.36
C GLU A 110 16.22 -17.74 0.38
N GLY A 111 15.99 -17.77 1.70
CA GLY A 111 16.36 -18.88 2.56
C GLY A 111 15.14 -19.65 3.10
N GLU A 112 14.72 -19.29 4.31
CA GLU A 112 13.63 -19.98 5.01
C GLU A 112 12.28 -19.53 4.46
N PHE A 113 11.37 -20.47 4.21
CA PHE A 113 10.02 -20.19 3.68
C PHE A 113 8.94 -20.44 4.73
N TYR A 114 7.97 -19.54 4.80
CA TYR A 114 6.78 -19.68 5.62
C TYR A 114 5.56 -20.01 4.76
N PRO A 115 4.99 -21.22 4.88
CA PRO A 115 3.82 -21.61 4.11
C PRO A 115 2.57 -20.85 4.56
N TYR A 116 1.63 -20.69 3.64
CA TYR A 116 0.31 -20.14 3.97
C TYR A 116 -0.38 -21.03 5.04
N PRO A 117 -0.96 -20.44 6.11
CA PRO A 117 -1.62 -21.19 7.17
C PRO A 117 -2.67 -22.18 6.65
N ARG A 118 -2.70 -23.37 7.23
CA ARG A 118 -3.76 -24.36 7.00
C ARG A 118 -4.53 -24.52 8.30
N TYR A 119 -5.79 -24.13 8.28
CA TYR A 119 -6.76 -24.41 9.34
C TYR A 119 -7.55 -25.67 9.00
#